data_AF-A0A3A0D4Y4-F1
#
_entry.id   AF-A0A3A0D4Y4-F1
#
_cell.length_a   1.000
_cell.length_b   1.000
_cell.length_c   1.000
_cell.angle_alpha   90.00
_cell.angle_beta   90.00
_cell.angle_gamma   90.00
#
_symmetry.space_group_name_H-M   'P 1'
#
loop_
_entity.id
_entity.type
_entity.pdbx_description
1 polymer ?
#
loop_
_entity_poly.entity_id
_entity_poly.type
_entity_poly.pdbx_seq_one_letter_code
_entity_poly.pdbx_strand_id
1 'polypeptide(L)'
;MGVPVVATSVGVEGLEVIQGEDILVADQPQAFARHVVRVLQEPALREKMRQGGMGVIRKQYDWDPIVARLEEIYHDLVRQKSGEEKPKALSAID
;
A
#
# COMPACT_ATOMS: atom_id res chain seq x y z
N MET A 1 -0.88 -7.45 8.99
CA MET A 1 0.22 -8.41 9.30
C MET A 1 1.46 -7.98 8.52
N GLY A 2 2.67 -8.26 9.00
CA GLY A 2 3.92 -7.89 8.33
C GLY A 2 4.68 -9.12 7.83
N VAL A 3 4.09 -9.84 6.87
CA VAL A 3 4.73 -11.03 6.30
C VAL A 3 5.65 -10.58 5.16
N PRO A 4 6.93 -10.98 5.14
CA PRO A 4 7.82 -10.68 4.01
C PRO A 4 7.26 -11.25 2.71
N VAL A 5 7.33 -10.46 1.63
CA VAL A 5 6.78 -10.83 0.32
C VAL A 5 7.89 -11.08 -0.69
N VAL A 6 7.73 -12.12 -1.50
CA VAL A 6 8.48 -12.34 -2.74
C VAL A 6 7.47 -12.32 -3.88
N ALA A 7 7.71 -11.54 -4.92
CA ALA A 7 6.78 -11.34 -6.03
C ALA A 7 7.49 -11.26 -7.38
N THR A 8 6.72 -11.31 -8.47
CA THR A 8 7.19 -10.94 -9.80
C THR A 8 7.00 -9.44 -10.03
N SER A 9 7.65 -8.88 -11.05
CA SER A 9 7.50 -7.47 -11.44
C SER A 9 6.02 -7.11 -11.71
N VAL A 10 5.28 -8.00 -12.38
CA VAL A 10 3.84 -7.84 -12.64
C VAL A 10 3.03 -7.77 -11.34
N GLY A 11 3.39 -8.57 -10.34
CA GLY A 11 2.65 -8.62 -9.07
C GLY A 11 2.82 -7.38 -8.20
N VAL A 12 3.82 -6.55 -8.48
CA VAL A 12 4.14 -5.33 -7.71
C VAL A 12 4.00 -4.06 -8.53
N GLU A 13 3.44 -4.16 -9.74
CA GLU A 13 3.24 -3.02 -10.60
C GLU A 13 2.35 -1.96 -9.91
N GLY A 14 2.78 -0.70 -9.97
CA GLY A 14 2.08 0.41 -9.33
C GLY A 14 2.32 0.54 -7.82
N LEU A 15 3.10 -0.35 -7.20
CA LEU A 15 3.53 -0.21 -5.82
C LEU A 15 4.88 0.51 -5.72
N GLU A 16 4.95 1.52 -4.86
CA GLU A 16 6.19 2.20 -4.51
C GLU A 16 6.94 1.40 -3.43
N VAL A 17 7.70 0.40 -3.86
CA VAL A 17 8.45 -0.52 -2.99
C VAL A 17 9.91 -0.62 -3.41
N ILE A 18 10.79 -0.86 -2.44
CA ILE A 18 12.24 -0.95 -2.64
C ILE A 18 12.71 -2.41 -2.51
N GLN A 19 13.43 -2.87 -3.54
CA GLN A 19 14.04 -4.20 -3.60
C GLN A 19 15.00 -4.44 -2.43
N GLY A 20 14.77 -5.51 -1.66
CA GLY A 20 15.59 -5.90 -0.51
C GLY A 20 15.35 -5.08 0.76
N GLU A 21 14.35 -4.18 0.75
CA GLU A 21 13.95 -3.40 1.93
C GLU A 21 12.49 -3.66 2.30
N ASP A 22 11.59 -3.58 1.31
CA ASP A 22 10.16 -3.77 1.52
C ASP A 22 9.70 -5.13 0.97
N ILE A 23 10.37 -5.58 -0.10
CA ILE A 23 10.00 -6.73 -0.92
C ILE A 23 11.22 -7.36 -1.58
N LEU A 24 11.11 -8.60 -2.07
CA LEU A 24 12.02 -9.16 -3.06
C LEU A 24 11.27 -9.49 -4.35
N VAL A 25 11.77 -8.97 -5.47
CA VAL A 25 11.21 -9.15 -6.80
C VAL A 25 12.12 -10.04 -7.64
N ALA A 26 11.54 -11.03 -8.30
CA ALA A 26 12.23 -11.85 -9.30
C ALA A 26 11.23 -12.45 -10.30
N ASP A 27 11.49 -12.29 -11.60
CA ASP A 27 10.62 -12.83 -12.66
C ASP A 27 10.96 -14.26 -13.07
N GLN A 28 12.22 -14.65 -12.88
CA GLN A 28 12.69 -15.98 -13.26
C GLN A 28 12.48 -16.98 -12.10
N PRO A 29 11.92 -18.18 -12.37
CA PRO A 29 11.57 -19.14 -11.32
C PRO A 29 12.72 -19.48 -10.37
N GLN A 30 13.93 -19.66 -10.90
CA GLN A 30 15.11 -19.99 -10.09
C GLN A 30 15.53 -18.82 -9.19
N ALA A 31 15.39 -17.59 -9.65
CA ALA A 31 15.68 -16.41 -8.84
C ALA A 31 14.63 -16.20 -7.73
N PHE A 32 13.36 -16.39 -8.07
CA PHE A 32 12.25 -16.36 -7.12
C PHE A 32 12.44 -17.39 -6.00
N ALA A 33 12.73 -18.65 -6.35
CA ALA A 33 12.98 -19.71 -5.38
C ALA A 33 14.16 -19.37 -4.45
N ARG A 34 15.25 -18.81 -4.98
CA ARG A 34 16.37 -18.33 -4.16
C ARG A 34 15.93 -17.25 -3.18
N HIS A 35 15.11 -16.29 -3.59
CA HIS A 35 14.59 -15.26 -2.69
C HIS A 35 13.71 -15.84 -1.58
N VAL A 36 12.83 -16.79 -1.90
CA VAL A 36 12.02 -17.49 -0.89
C VAL A 36 12.91 -18.18 0.14
N VAL A 37 13.91 -18.94 -0.32
CA VAL A 37 14.85 -19.64 0.58
C VAL A 37 15.63 -18.65 1.45
N ARG A 38 16.13 -17.55 0.87
CA ARG A 38 16.83 -16.49 1.61
C ARG A 38 15.96 -15.89 2.71
N VAL A 39 14.71 -15.56 2.40
CA VAL A 39 13.74 -15.07 3.40
C VAL A 39 13.58 -16.10 4.52
N LEU A 40 13.45 -17.40 4.22
CA LEU A 40 13.31 -18.43 5.26
C LEU A 40 14.59 -18.63 6.10
N GLN A 41 15.77 -18.40 5.54
CA GLN A 41 17.06 -18.68 6.20
C GLN A 41 17.70 -17.46 6.88
N GLU A 42 17.35 -16.23 6.49
CA GLU A 42 17.97 -14.99 6.98
C GLU A 42 16.98 -14.20 7.88
N PRO A 43 16.99 -14.37 9.22
CA PRO A 43 16.06 -13.68 10.11
C PRO A 43 16.16 -12.15 10.06
N ALA A 44 17.36 -11.61 9.92
CA ALA A 44 17.58 -10.17 9.81
C ALA A 44 16.95 -9.58 8.54
N LEU A 45 17.04 -10.31 7.41
CA LEU A 45 16.38 -9.92 6.16
C LEU A 45 14.86 -9.94 6.32
N ARG A 46 14.30 -10.98 6.96
CA ARG A 46 12.86 -11.04 7.24
C ARG A 46 12.38 -9.85 8.05
N GLU A 47 13.12 -9.50 9.10
CA GLU A 47 12.74 -8.41 9.98
C GLU A 47 12.85 -7.06 9.27
N LYS A 48 13.89 -6.87 8.45
CA LYS A 48 14.02 -5.69 7.57
C LYS A 48 12.81 -5.56 6.64
N MET A 49 12.49 -6.63 5.91
CA MET A 49 11.34 -6.67 4.98
C MET A 49 10.01 -6.43 5.66
N ARG A 50 9.80 -7.00 6.85
CA ARG A 50 8.61 -6.76 7.65
C ARG A 50 8.46 -5.28 7.98
N GLN A 51 9.52 -4.64 8.46
CA GLN A 51 9.49 -3.23 8.84
C GLN A 51 9.30 -2.32 7.63
N GLY A 52 10.04 -2.56 6.55
CA GLY A 52 9.94 -1.81 5.29
C GLY A 52 8.54 -1.90 4.69
N GLY A 53 8.03 -3.11 4.46
CA GLY A 53 6.71 -3.33 3.89
C GLY A 53 5.57 -2.72 4.73
N MET A 54 5.62 -2.86 6.05
CA MET A 54 4.64 -2.18 6.93
C MET A 54 4.76 -0.65 6.89
N GLY A 55 5.97 -0.13 6.70
CA GLY A 55 6.23 1.29 6.51
C GLY A 55 5.60 1.83 5.23
N VAL A 56 5.70 1.08 4.12
CA VAL A 56 5.06 1.41 2.84
C VAL A 56 3.55 1.49 2.98
N ILE A 57 2.92 0.46 3.58
CA ILE A 57 1.46 0.45 3.79
C ILE A 57 0.99 1.66 4.59
N ARG A 58 1.58 1.91 5.76
CA ARG A 58 1.17 3.03 6.63
C ARG A 58 1.34 4.40 5.98
N LYS A 59 2.32 4.55 5.10
CA LYS A 59 2.62 5.85 4.46
C LYS A 59 1.75 6.10 3.24
N GLN A 60 1.38 5.07 2.49
CA GLN A 60 0.84 5.23 1.15
C GLN A 60 -0.42 4.43 0.85
N TYR A 61 -0.62 3.30 1.51
CA TYR A 61 -1.67 2.32 1.16
C TYR A 61 -2.58 1.99 2.35
N ASP A 62 -2.70 2.92 3.30
CA ASP A 62 -3.61 2.78 4.42
C ASP A 62 -5.06 2.98 3.95
N TRP A 63 -5.96 2.12 4.42
CA TRP A 63 -7.34 2.04 3.95
C TRP A 63 -8.14 3.28 4.32
N ASP A 64 -8.02 3.73 5.57
CA ASP A 64 -8.84 4.82 6.11
C ASP A 64 -8.66 6.14 5.34
N PRO A 65 -7.43 6.65 5.10
CA PRO A 65 -7.25 7.88 4.34
C PRO A 65 -7.60 7.73 2.86
N ILE A 66 -7.40 6.54 2.27
CA ILE A 66 -7.76 6.28 0.87
C ILE A 66 -9.27 6.33 0.69
N VAL A 67 -10.02 5.67 1.58
CA VAL A 67 -11.48 5.64 1.53
C VAL A 67 -12.05 7.04 1.75
N ALA A 68 -11.57 7.77 2.76
CA ALA A 68 -12.04 9.14 3.01
C ALA A 68 -11.89 10.03 1.77
N ARG A 69 -10.73 9.96 1.09
CA ARG A 69 -10.50 10.70 -0.15
C ARG A 69 -11.41 10.25 -1.30
N LEU A 70 -11.67 8.95 -1.41
CA LEU A 70 -12.58 8.42 -2.44
C LEU A 70 -14.03 8.89 -2.20
N GLU A 71 -14.47 8.88 -0.95
CA GLU A 71 -15.79 9.37 -0.54
C GLU A 71 -15.95 10.86 -0.85
N GLU A 72 -14.94 11.69 -0.60
CA GLU A 72 -14.92 13.10 -0.99
C GLU A 72 -15.16 13.28 -2.49
N ILE A 73 -14.46 12.52 -3.32
CA ILE A 73 -14.60 12.55 -4.78
C ILE A 73 -16.03 12.14 -5.19
N TYR A 74 -16.56 11.07 -4.61
CA TYR A 74 -17.93 10.63 -4.90
C TYR A 74 -18.97 11.66 -4.50
N HIS A 75 -18.84 12.27 -3.32
CA HIS A 75 -19.75 13.33 -2.88
C HIS A 75 -19.70 14.55 -3.79
N ASP A 76 -18.51 14.96 -4.24
CA ASP A 76 -18.36 16.11 -5.14
C ASP A 76 -18.99 15.84 -6.52
N LEU A 77 -18.80 14.63 -7.07
CA LEU A 77 -19.43 14.23 -8.33
C LEU A 77 -20.96 14.17 -8.23
N VAL A 78 -21.49 13.65 -7.13
CA VAL A 78 -22.94 13.60 -6.90
C VAL A 78 -23.52 15.01 -6.79
N ARG A 79 -22.88 15.92 -6.03
CA ARG A 79 -23.33 17.32 -5.93
C ARG A 79 -23.33 18.03 -7.28
N GLN A 80 -22.27 17.85 -8.06
CA GLN A 80 -22.16 18.45 -9.40
C GLN A 80 -23.30 17.98 -10.31
N LYS A 81 -23.69 16.71 -10.22
CA LYS A 81 -24.82 16.16 -10.98
C LYS A 81 -26.18 16.65 -10.49
N SER A 82 -26.34 16.83 -9.17
CA SER A 82 -27.60 17.27 -8.55
C SER A 82 -27.84 18.78 -8.65
N GLY A 83 -26.82 19.58 -9.00
CA GLY A 83 -26.91 21.05 -9.04
C GLY A 83 -26.93 21.70 -7.64
N GLU A 84 -26.53 20.95 -6.60
CA GLU A 84 -26.51 21.42 -5.21
C GLU A 84 -25.17 22.07 -4.87
N GLU A 85 -25.18 23.33 -4.40
CA GLU A 85 -23.99 24.02 -3.89
C GLU A 85 -23.54 23.46 -2.52
N LYS A 86 -22.24 23.57 -2.21
CA LYS A 86 -21.64 23.10 -0.94
C LYS A 86 -22.44 23.61 0.28
N PRO A 87 -22.83 22.74 1.22
CA PRO A 87 -23.27 23.21 2.53
C PRO A 87 -22.11 23.97 3.18
N LYS A 88 -22.39 25.19 3.68
CA LYS A 88 -21.47 25.92 4.56
C LYS A 88 -21.01 24.96 5.65
N ALA A 89 -19.70 24.86 5.86
CA ALA A 89 -19.09 24.03 6.88
C ALA A 89 -19.89 24.15 8.18
N LEU A 90 -20.36 23.02 8.73
CA LEU A 90 -20.89 22.99 10.08
C LEU A 90 -19.76 23.46 10.99
N SER A 91 -19.92 24.66 11.54
CA SER A 91 -19.13 25.13 12.67
C SER A 91 -19.19 24.08 13.75
N ALA A 92 -18.02 23.77 14.32
CA ALA A 92 -17.85 22.96 15.51
C ALA A 92 -18.98 23.20 16.52
N ILE A 93 -19.58 22.11 17.00
CA ILE A 93 -20.37 22.12 18.23
C ILE A 93 -19.65 21.16 19.16
N ASP A 94 -19.41 21.68 20.36
CA ASP A 94 -18.51 21.24 21.44
C ASP A 94 -18.64 19.79 21.90
#